data_AF-A0A2F0ANX8-F1
#
_entry.id   AF-A0A2F0ANX8-F1
#
_cell.length_a   1.000
_cell.length_b   1.000
_cell.length_c   1.000
_cell.angle_alpha   90.00
_cell.angle_beta   90.00
_cell.angle_gamma   90.00
#
_symmetry.space_group_name_H-M   'P 1'
#
loop_
_entity.id
_entity.type
_entity.pdbx_description
1 polymer ?
#
loop_
_entity_poly.entity_id
_entity_poly.type
_entity_poly.pdbx_seq_one_letter_code
_entity_poly.pdbx_strand_id
1 'polypeptide(L)'
;MLLDRLDQSTLTFWTENRYLVIRDALTAEQVNQLKNWTYDLEYRDETPGKWMKYFETGPDGRRQLCRVENFIPYHAGLRDWLAGEDTLAALSKLFDEEAVLFKEKINFKLPGG
;
A
#
# COMPACT_ATOMS: atom_id res chain seq x y z
N MET A 1 -9.85 -0.94 14.82
CA MET A 1 -8.93 -1.74 13.99
C MET A 1 -9.65 -2.12 12.71
N LEU A 2 -8.95 -2.44 11.62
CA LEU A 2 -9.57 -2.94 10.38
C LEU A 2 -10.39 -4.19 10.64
N LEU A 3 -9.90 -5.07 11.51
CA LEU A 3 -10.59 -6.31 11.88
C LEU A 3 -12.00 -6.06 12.45
N ASP A 4 -12.18 -4.99 13.25
CA ASP A 4 -13.47 -4.62 13.85
C ASP A 4 -14.50 -4.16 12.82
N ARG A 5 -14.06 -3.84 11.60
CA ARG A 5 -14.92 -3.40 10.49
C ARG A 5 -15.47 -4.57 9.67
N LEU A 6 -15.06 -5.81 9.96
CA LEU A 6 -15.44 -7.01 9.20
C LEU A 6 -16.57 -7.78 9.90
N ASP A 7 -17.77 -7.22 9.87
CA ASP A 7 -18.98 -7.88 10.37
C ASP A 7 -19.53 -8.93 9.37
N GLN A 8 -20.60 -9.63 9.75
CA GLN A 8 -21.17 -10.68 8.89
C GLN A 8 -21.66 -10.14 7.55
N SER A 9 -22.22 -8.94 7.51
CA SER A 9 -22.70 -8.32 6.27
C SER A 9 -21.56 -8.02 5.30
N THR A 10 -20.44 -7.57 5.86
CA THR A 10 -19.19 -7.28 5.16
C THR A 10 -18.57 -8.55 4.58
N LEU A 11 -18.55 -9.64 5.35
CA LEU A 11 -18.04 -10.94 4.90
C LEU A 11 -18.90 -11.55 3.79
N THR A 12 -20.24 -11.46 3.91
CA THR A 12 -21.15 -11.89 2.85
C THR A 12 -20.91 -11.08 1.58
N PHE A 13 -20.81 -9.75 1.68
CA PHE A 13 -20.53 -8.88 0.53
C PHE A 13 -19.20 -9.25 -0.14
N TRP A 14 -18.13 -9.44 0.63
CA TRP A 14 -16.83 -9.87 0.11
C TRP A 14 -16.93 -11.20 -0.63
N THR A 15 -17.64 -12.18 -0.08
CA THR A 15 -17.79 -13.52 -0.66
C THR A 15 -18.51 -13.47 -2.01
N GLU A 16 -19.53 -12.62 -2.12
CA GLU A 16 -20.33 -12.47 -3.35
C GLU A 16 -19.63 -11.61 -4.41
N ASN A 17 -18.94 -10.54 -4.00
CA ASN A 17 -18.46 -9.50 -4.90
C ASN A 17 -16.94 -9.51 -5.13
N ARG A 18 -16.17 -10.18 -4.25
CA ARG A 18 -14.70 -10.28 -4.31
C ARG A 18 -13.98 -8.93 -4.23
N TYR A 19 -14.66 -7.92 -3.70
CA TYR A 19 -14.07 -6.66 -3.29
C TYR A 19 -14.80 -6.14 -2.04
N LEU A 20 -14.14 -5.23 -1.32
CA LEU A 20 -14.72 -4.55 -0.16
C LEU A 20 -14.23 -3.10 -0.11
N VAL A 21 -15.11 -2.19 0.30
CA VAL A 21 -14.77 -0.79 0.57
C VAL A 21 -15.00 -0.50 2.05
N ILE A 22 -13.92 -0.24 2.78
CA ILE A 22 -13.97 0.18 4.19
C ILE A 22 -13.84 1.70 4.22
N ARG A 23 -14.92 2.39 4.57
CA ARG A 23 -14.93 3.85 4.72
C ARG A 23 -14.32 4.25 6.05
N ASP A 24 -13.68 5.42 6.08
CA ASP A 24 -13.06 6.00 7.29
C ASP A 24 -12.14 5.00 8.02
N ALA A 25 -11.45 4.17 7.24
CA ALA A 25 -10.52 3.16 7.74
C ALA A 25 -9.29 3.80 8.39
N LEU A 26 -8.92 5.00 7.95
CA LEU A 26 -7.72 5.71 8.34
C LEU A 26 -8.08 7.00 9.09
N THR A 27 -7.38 7.24 10.19
CA THR A 27 -7.38 8.55 10.85
C THR A 27 -6.60 9.58 10.02
N ALA A 28 -6.86 10.87 10.25
CA ALA A 28 -6.11 11.94 9.60
C ALA A 28 -4.59 11.83 9.81
N GLU A 29 -4.18 11.38 11.00
CA GLU A 29 -2.77 11.17 11.33
C GLU A 29 -2.15 10.04 10.49
N GLN A 30 -2.82 8.89 10.39
CA GLN A 30 -2.36 7.78 9.55
C GLN A 30 -2.29 8.17 8.06
N VAL A 31 -3.25 8.96 7.58
CA VAL A 31 -3.22 9.51 6.22
C VAL A 31 -1.98 10.39 6.02
N ASN A 32 -1.66 11.27 6.98
CA ASN A 32 -0.47 12.12 6.90
C ASN A 32 0.83 11.31 6.95
N GLN A 33 0.90 10.28 7.79
CA GLN A 33 2.06 9.38 7.85
C GLN A 33 2.29 8.66 6.52
N LEU A 34 1.25 8.07 5.94
CA LEU A 34 1.33 7.42 4.63
C LEU A 34 1.80 8.38 3.54
N LYS A 35 1.27 9.61 3.52
CA LYS A 35 1.74 10.66 2.59
C LYS A 35 3.23 10.93 2.76
N ASN A 36 3.68 11.14 4.00
CA ASN A 36 5.09 11.43 4.28
C ASN A 36 6.00 10.28 3.85
N TRP A 37 5.61 9.03 4.10
CA TRP A 37 6.37 7.85 3.66
C TRP A 37 6.41 7.71 2.13
N THR A 38 5.29 7.99 1.46
CA THR A 38 5.27 7.99 -0.02
C THR A 38 6.11 9.12 -0.61
N TYR A 39 6.12 10.30 -0.01
CA TYR A 39 6.96 11.42 -0.44
C TYR A 39 8.44 11.13 -0.23
N ASP A 40 8.81 10.55 0.91
CA ASP A 40 10.18 10.10 1.15
C ASP A 40 10.64 9.16 0.03
N LEU A 41 9.89 8.10 -0.29
CA LEU A 41 10.26 7.18 -1.37
C LEU A 41 10.23 7.82 -2.78
N GLU A 42 9.36 8.80 -3.00
CA GLU A 42 9.29 9.56 -4.25
C GLU A 42 10.58 10.36 -4.49
N TYR A 43 11.07 11.07 -3.48
CA TYR A 43 12.23 11.96 -3.60
C TYR A 43 13.57 11.30 -3.24
N ARG A 44 13.55 10.15 -2.57
CA ARG A 44 14.76 9.40 -2.21
C ARG A 44 15.52 8.96 -3.45
N ASP A 45 16.85 9.10 -3.42
CA ASP A 45 17.74 8.75 -4.52
C ASP A 45 17.67 7.26 -4.86
N GLU A 46 17.85 6.95 -6.16
CA GLU A 46 18.01 5.59 -6.64
C GLU A 46 19.26 4.96 -6.00
N THR A 47 19.11 3.78 -5.38
CA THR A 47 20.24 3.06 -4.79
C THR A 47 20.23 1.60 -5.27
N PRO A 48 21.32 1.08 -5.87
CA PRO A 48 21.37 -0.29 -6.35
C PRO A 48 20.99 -1.33 -5.29
N GLY A 49 20.07 -2.23 -5.63
CA GLY A 49 19.58 -3.29 -4.74
C GLY A 49 18.60 -2.84 -3.64
N LYS A 50 18.27 -1.55 -3.57
CA LYS A 50 17.31 -0.98 -2.62
C LYS A 50 16.13 -0.34 -3.35
N TRP A 51 14.99 -0.18 -2.67
CA TRP A 51 13.73 0.43 -3.16
C TRP A 51 13.70 0.69 -4.67
N MET A 52 13.24 -0.30 -5.43
CA MET A 52 13.35 -0.31 -6.87
C MET A 52 12.42 0.74 -7.47
N LYS A 53 13.00 1.81 -8.03
CA LYS A 53 12.27 2.89 -8.71
C LYS A 53 12.15 2.58 -10.20
N TYR A 54 10.94 2.70 -10.73
CA TYR A 54 10.62 2.50 -12.14
C TYR A 54 10.06 3.78 -12.72
N PHE A 55 10.47 4.09 -13.95
CA PHE A 55 10.17 5.35 -14.60
C PHE A 55 9.53 5.11 -15.95
N GLU A 56 8.62 6.00 -16.32
CA GLU A 56 8.09 6.12 -17.68
C GLU A 56 8.59 7.41 -18.33
N THR A 57 8.28 7.57 -19.62
CA THR A 57 8.60 8.81 -20.35
C THR A 57 7.46 9.80 -20.09
N GLY A 58 7.77 10.88 -19.38
CA GLY A 58 6.83 11.96 -19.13
C GLY A 58 6.57 12.81 -20.39
N PRO A 59 5.59 13.73 -20.34
CA PRO A 59 5.17 14.52 -21.50
C PRO A 59 6.24 15.43 -22.09
N ASP A 60 7.21 15.85 -21.28
CA ASP A 60 8.35 16.67 -21.68
C ASP A 60 9.55 15.82 -22.14
N GLY A 61 9.36 14.51 -22.28
CA GLY A 61 10.41 13.55 -22.65
C GLY A 61 11.35 13.18 -21.51
N ARG A 62 11.14 13.68 -20.28
CA ARG A 62 11.97 13.35 -19.12
C ARG A 62 11.47 12.07 -18.43
N ARG A 63 12.34 11.48 -17.61
CA ARG A 63 11.97 10.35 -16.76
C ARG A 63 10.97 10.81 -15.70
N GLN A 64 9.82 10.14 -15.62
CA GLN A 64 8.78 10.38 -14.63
C GLN A 64 8.62 9.13 -13.77
N LEU A 65 8.64 9.27 -12.44
CA LEU A 65 8.50 8.13 -11.53
C LEU A 65 7.08 7.59 -11.62
N CYS A 66 6.93 6.29 -11.90
CA CYS A 66 5.63 5.64 -12.02
C CYS A 66 5.41 4.54 -10.98
N ARG A 67 6.49 3.95 -10.44
CA ARG A 67 6.39 2.89 -9.44
C ARG A 67 7.62 2.81 -8.53
N VAL A 68 7.38 2.41 -7.29
CA VAL A 68 8.40 1.93 -6.36
C VAL A 68 8.01 0.56 -5.81
N GLU A 69 8.95 -0.40 -5.81
CA GLU A 69 8.82 -1.75 -5.22
C GLU A 69 10.01 -2.05 -4.27
N ASN A 70 10.02 -3.18 -3.56
CA ASN A 70 11.12 -3.61 -2.69
C ASN A 70 11.51 -2.55 -1.62
N PHE A 71 10.53 -1.91 -0.99
CA PHE A 71 10.75 -0.89 0.03
C PHE A 71 10.58 -1.43 1.46
N ILE A 72 9.99 -2.62 1.63
CA ILE A 72 9.76 -3.24 2.94
C ILE A 72 11.05 -3.43 3.75
N PRO A 73 12.17 -3.91 3.18
CA PRO A 73 13.42 -4.07 3.95
C PRO A 73 14.02 -2.74 4.45
N TYR A 74 13.57 -1.61 3.89
CA TYR A 74 14.20 -0.30 4.06
C TYR A 74 13.27 0.77 4.64
N HIS A 75 12.03 0.41 4.96
CA HIS A 75 11.04 1.33 5.46
C HIS A 75 10.16 0.68 6.54
N ALA A 76 10.60 0.76 7.80
CA ALA A 76 9.92 0.14 8.94
C ALA A 76 8.44 0.56 9.06
N GLY A 77 8.12 1.85 8.90
CA GLY A 77 6.72 2.33 8.98
C GLY A 77 5.78 1.62 7.99
N LEU A 78 6.11 1.63 6.69
CA LEU A 78 5.37 0.89 5.67
C LEU A 78 5.37 -0.63 5.89
N ARG A 79 6.44 -1.23 6.41
CA ARG A 79 6.46 -2.65 6.77
C ARG A 79 5.46 -2.95 7.87
N ASP A 80 5.54 -2.21 8.97
CA ASP A 80 4.69 -2.42 10.14
C ASP A 80 3.24 -2.07 9.81
N TRP A 81 3.01 -1.20 8.81
CA TRP A 81 1.69 -0.92 8.27
C TRP A 81 1.15 -2.05 7.39
N LEU A 82 1.90 -2.50 6.38
CA LEU A 82 1.42 -3.46 5.37
C LEU A 82 1.43 -4.91 5.86
N ALA A 83 2.36 -5.25 6.75
CA ALA A 83 2.53 -6.58 7.34
C ALA A 83 2.26 -6.56 8.86
N GLY A 84 1.61 -5.51 9.37
CA GLY A 84 1.20 -5.42 10.76
C GLY A 84 0.02 -6.33 11.10
N GLU A 85 -0.14 -6.61 12.38
CA GLU A 85 -1.18 -7.50 12.90
C GLU A 85 -2.59 -7.11 12.45
N ASP A 86 -2.96 -5.81 12.50
CA ASP A 86 -4.30 -5.37 12.10
C ASP A 86 -4.60 -5.67 10.62
N THR A 87 -3.66 -5.36 9.72
CA THR A 87 -3.80 -5.63 8.28
C THR A 87 -3.82 -7.12 7.99
N LEU A 88 -2.88 -7.89 8.54
CA LEU A 88 -2.79 -9.33 8.28
C LEU A 88 -3.96 -10.09 8.89
N ALA A 89 -4.44 -9.73 10.09
CA ALA A 89 -5.61 -10.34 10.70
C ALA A 89 -6.89 -10.06 9.90
N ALA A 90 -7.08 -8.82 9.45
CA ALA A 90 -8.22 -8.46 8.60
C ALA A 90 -8.20 -9.22 7.27
N LEU A 91 -7.04 -9.30 6.60
CA LEU A 91 -6.89 -10.05 5.35
C LEU A 91 -7.07 -11.56 5.57
N SER A 92 -6.52 -12.13 6.65
CA SER A 92 -6.68 -13.55 6.94
C SER A 92 -8.15 -13.92 7.16
N LYS A 93 -8.91 -13.06 7.83
CA LYS A 93 -10.36 -13.22 8.00
C LYS A 93 -11.13 -13.14 6.68
N LEU A 94 -10.69 -12.31 5.73
CA LEU A 94 -11.30 -12.24 4.39
C LEU A 94 -10.92 -13.45 3.52
N PHE A 95 -9.71 -13.98 3.66
CA PHE A 95 -9.23 -15.10 2.86
C PHE A 95 -9.64 -16.47 3.41
N ASP A 96 -10.07 -16.55 4.68
CA ASP A 96 -10.31 -17.79 5.41
C ASP A 96 -9.04 -18.68 5.52
N GLU A 97 -7.87 -18.04 5.46
CA GLU A 97 -6.54 -18.64 5.58
C GLU A 97 -5.54 -17.59 6.07
N GLU A 98 -4.32 -18.02 6.45
CA GLU A 98 -3.28 -17.12 6.91
C GLU A 98 -2.78 -16.22 5.77
N ALA A 99 -2.90 -14.90 5.93
CA ALA A 99 -2.39 -13.92 4.98
C ALA A 99 -0.92 -13.59 5.24
N VAL A 100 -0.14 -13.52 4.17
CA VAL A 100 1.25 -13.04 4.19
C VAL A 100 1.46 -11.93 3.17
N LEU A 101 2.38 -11.00 3.45
CA LEU A 101 2.77 -9.99 2.47
C LEU A 101 3.63 -10.62 1.37
N PHE A 102 3.01 -10.97 0.25
CA PHE A 102 3.70 -11.56 -0.90
C PHE A 102 4.43 -10.51 -1.76
N LYS A 103 3.82 -9.35 -1.98
CA LYS A 103 4.38 -8.26 -2.78
C LYS A 103 3.82 -6.90 -2.36
N GLU A 104 4.67 -5.89 -2.41
CA GLU A 104 4.34 -4.48 -2.22
C GLU A 104 4.65 -3.65 -3.48
N LYS A 105 3.91 -2.55 -3.65
CA LYS A 105 4.20 -1.51 -4.65
C LYS A 105 3.50 -0.21 -4.30
N ILE A 106 4.13 0.91 -4.63
CA ILE A 106 3.50 2.23 -4.69
C ILE A 106 3.43 2.61 -6.16
N ASN A 107 2.23 2.92 -6.67
CA ASN A 107 2.05 3.41 -8.03
C ASN A 107 1.83 4.91 -7.98
N PHE A 108 2.68 5.66 -8.66
CA PHE A 108 2.59 7.10 -8.76
C PHE A 108 1.76 7.47 -10.00
N LYS A 109 0.89 8.47 -9.85
CA LYS A 109 0.08 9.05 -10.92
C LYS A 109 0.35 10.54 -10.93
N LEU A 110 1.52 10.89 -11.44
CA LEU A 110 2.01 12.26 -11.43
C LEU A 110 1.34 13.06 -12.57
N PRO A 111 1.24 14.39 -12.43
CA PRO A 111 0.66 15.22 -13.48
C PRO A 111 1.38 15.01 -14.82
N GLY A 112 0.60 14.91 -15.90
CA GLY A 112 1.12 14.76 -17.25
C GLY A 112 1.06 13.34 -17.82
N GLY A 113 1.05 12.30 -16.99
CA GLY A 113 0.97 10.90 -17.43
C GLY A 113 1.23 9.95 -16.28
#